data_AF-A0A9E1YMJ5-F1
#
_entry.id   AF-A0A9E1YMJ5-F1
#
_cell.length_a   1.000
_cell.length_b   1.000
_cell.length_c   1.000
_cell.angle_alpha   90.00
_cell.angle_beta   90.00
_cell.angle_gamma   90.00
#
_symmetry.space_group_name_H-M   'P 1'
#
loop_
_entity.id
_entity.type
_entity.pdbx_description
1 polymer ?
#
loop_
_entity_poly.entity_id
_entity_poly.type
_entity_poly.pdbx_seq_one_letter_code
_entity_poly.pdbx_strand_id
1 'polypeptide(L)'
;MFTKKTTILLFFFFFLIPLIIFSQKSKDTEIWEPKPNEVYSSSDSLPPDDAIILFEGLDLSKWKAKWSDKDSGWQINDDGSVT
;
A
#
# COMPACT_ATOMS: atom_id res chain seq x y z
N MET A 1 -53.69 16.60 -5.32
CA MET A 1 -54.19 15.97 -6.55
C MET A 1 -53.09 16.04 -7.60
N PHE A 2 -52.49 14.91 -8.00
CA PHE A 2 -51.41 14.90 -8.99
C PHE A 2 -51.99 15.16 -10.38
N THR A 3 -51.42 16.12 -11.12
CA THR A 3 -51.83 16.37 -12.52
C THR A 3 -51.19 15.32 -13.43
N LYS A 4 -51.81 15.03 -14.59
CA LYS A 4 -51.22 14.11 -15.60
C LYS A 4 -49.75 14.42 -15.90
N LYS A 5 -49.38 15.71 -15.97
CA LYS A 5 -47.97 16.13 -16.15
C LYS A 5 -47.09 15.71 -14.97
N THR A 6 -47.54 15.93 -13.74
CA THR A 6 -46.80 15.53 -12.53
C THR A 6 -46.62 14.02 -12.46
N THR A 7 -47.65 13.23 -12.80
CA THR A 7 -47.58 11.77 -12.83
C THR A 7 -46.60 11.25 -13.89
N ILE A 8 -46.59 11.85 -15.10
CA ILE A 8 -45.63 11.49 -16.15
C ILE A 8 -44.20 11.83 -15.73
N LEU A 9 -43.99 12.98 -15.08
CA LEU A 9 -42.67 13.39 -14.58
C LEU A 9 -42.15 12.44 -13.49
N LEU A 10 -43.03 12.04 -12.56
CA LEU A 10 -42.72 11.04 -11.52
C LEU A 10 -42.40 9.67 -12.11
N PHE A 11 -43.12 9.25 -13.15
CA PHE A 11 -42.85 7.98 -13.84
C PHE A 11 -41.47 8.00 -14.52
N PHE A 12 -41.12 9.08 -15.21
CA PHE A 12 -39.79 9.25 -15.79
C PHE A 12 -38.70 9.28 -14.71
N PHE A 13 -38.92 9.99 -13.61
CA PHE A 13 -37.98 10.04 -12.49
C PHE A 13 -37.75 8.66 -11.88
N PHE A 14 -38.81 7.88 -11.66
CA PHE A 14 -38.72 6.55 -11.08
C PHE A 14 -38.08 5.52 -12.03
N PHE A 15 -38.22 5.71 -13.35
CA PHE A 15 -37.68 4.78 -14.35
C PHE A 15 -36.25 5.12 -14.80
N LEU A 16 -35.87 6.41 -14.87
CA LEU A 16 -34.54 6.83 -15.36
C LEU A 16 -33.43 6.76 -14.30
N ILE A 17 -33.74 7.07 -13.04
CA ILE A 17 -32.75 7.10 -11.96
C ILE A 17 -32.05 5.75 -11.73
N PRO A 18 -32.77 4.60 -11.64
CA PRO A 18 -32.08 3.32 -11.45
C PRO A 18 -31.14 2.97 -12.61
N LEU A 19 -31.47 3.35 -13.85
CA LEU A 19 -30.60 3.11 -15.01
C LEU A 19 -29.24 3.83 -14.88
N ILE A 20 -29.22 5.02 -14.27
CA ILE A 20 -27.99 5.80 -14.08
C ILE A 20 -27.16 5.23 -12.91
N ILE A 21 -27.81 4.80 -11.82
CA ILE A 21 -27.13 4.23 -10.63
C ILE A 21 -26.45 2.90 -10.96
N PHE A 22 -27.02 2.07 -11.84
CA PHE A 22 -26.45 0.78 -12.24
C PHE A 22 -25.60 0.82 -13.53
N SER A 23 -25.33 2.01 -14.07
CA SER A 23 -24.59 2.15 -15.34
C SER A 23 -23.06 2.01 -15.17
N GLN A 24 -22.53 2.12 -13.95
CA GLN A 24 -21.09 2.04 -13.72
C GLN A 24 -20.60 0.59 -13.85
N LYS A 25 -19.53 0.38 -14.62
CA LYS A 25 -18.84 -0.90 -14.71
C LYS A 25 -17.55 -0.81 -13.90
N SER A 26 -17.25 -1.83 -13.08
CA SER A 26 -16.01 -1.86 -12.28
C SER A 26 -14.76 -1.59 -13.13
N LYS A 27 -14.78 -2.13 -14.35
CA LYS A 27 -13.72 -2.02 -15.36
C LYS A 27 -13.31 -0.61 -15.72
N ASP A 28 -14.20 0.38 -15.59
CA ASP A 28 -13.92 1.76 -15.99
C ASP A 28 -12.86 2.42 -15.08
N THR A 29 -12.63 1.87 -13.89
CA THR A 29 -11.65 2.36 -12.90
C THR A 29 -10.56 1.34 -12.56
N GLU A 30 -10.50 0.20 -13.26
CA GLU A 30 -9.47 -0.80 -13.03
C GLU A 30 -8.16 -0.40 -13.73
N ILE A 31 -7.09 -0.22 -12.96
CA ILE A 31 -5.73 0.02 -13.46
C ILE A 31 -4.95 -1.28 -13.32
N TRP A 32 -4.55 -1.87 -14.45
CA TRP A 32 -3.86 -3.17 -14.51
C TRP A 32 -2.34 -3.05 -14.72
N GLU A 33 -1.84 -1.84 -14.96
CA GLU A 33 -0.44 -1.59 -15.26
C GLU A 33 0.11 -0.37 -14.50
N PRO A 34 1.41 -0.39 -14.14
CA PRO A 34 2.37 -1.47 -14.40
C PRO A 34 2.13 -2.69 -13.49
N LYS A 35 2.54 -3.88 -13.95
CA LYS A 35 2.61 -5.06 -13.08
C LYS A 35 3.60 -4.75 -11.93
N PRO A 36 3.22 -4.90 -10.65
CA PRO A 36 4.14 -4.74 -9.54
C PRO A 36 5.31 -5.72 -9.62
N ASN A 37 6.48 -5.31 -9.13
CA ASN A 37 7.60 -6.23 -8.95
C ASN A 37 7.26 -7.28 -7.89
N GLU A 38 7.65 -8.53 -8.16
CA GLU A 38 7.54 -9.61 -7.19
C GLU A 38 8.69 -9.50 -6.19
N VAL A 39 8.38 -9.64 -4.91
CA VAL A 39 9.31 -9.52 -3.80
C VAL A 39 9.06 -10.69 -2.86
N TYR A 40 10.13 -11.33 -2.41
CA TYR A 40 10.08 -12.55 -1.60
C TYR A 40 10.71 -12.34 -0.24
N SER A 41 10.14 -12.94 0.80
CA SER A 41 10.82 -13.13 2.08
C SER A 41 10.84 -14.61 2.44
N SER A 42 11.95 -15.07 3.01
CA SER A 42 12.10 -16.45 3.45
C SER A 42 11.31 -16.77 4.73
N SER A 43 10.93 -15.76 5.53
CA SER A 43 10.06 -15.92 6.70
C SER A 43 9.48 -14.58 7.17
N ASP A 44 8.43 -14.61 8.01
CA ASP A 44 7.78 -13.40 8.53
C ASP A 44 8.72 -12.48 9.34
N SER A 45 9.86 -12.99 9.79
CA SER A 45 10.84 -12.25 10.59
C SER A 45 12.10 -11.86 9.82
N LEU A 46 12.23 -12.24 8.55
CA LEU A 46 13.39 -11.92 7.72
C LEU A 46 13.07 -10.81 6.71
N PRO A 47 14.06 -9.97 6.38
CA PRO A 47 13.88 -8.93 5.38
C PRO A 47 13.55 -9.55 4.01
N PRO A 48 12.80 -8.84 3.16
CA PRO A 48 12.60 -9.28 1.79
C PRO A 48 13.90 -9.23 0.97
N ASP A 49 13.89 -9.90 -0.18
CA ASP A 49 15.02 -9.99 -1.10
C ASP A 49 15.40 -8.66 -1.77
N ASP A 50 14.47 -7.70 -1.83
CA ASP A 50 14.71 -6.35 -2.33
C ASP A 50 15.11 -5.35 -1.23
N ALA A 51 15.20 -5.78 0.03
CA ALA A 51 15.58 -4.90 1.13
C ALA A 51 17.10 -4.63 1.20
N ILE A 52 17.43 -3.41 1.61
CA ILE A 52 18.77 -3.08 2.08
C ILE A 52 18.85 -3.44 3.57
N ILE A 53 19.64 -4.47 3.89
CA ILE A 53 19.88 -4.88 5.27
C ILE A 53 20.79 -3.85 5.95
N LEU A 54 20.27 -3.15 6.95
CA LEU A 54 21.03 -2.16 7.73
C LEU A 54 21.72 -2.80 8.95
N PHE A 55 21.15 -3.86 9.50
CA PHE A 55 21.72 -4.61 10.62
C PHE A 55 21.07 -5.99 10.72
N GLU A 56 21.88 -7.03 10.84
CA GLU A 56 21.43 -8.43 10.98
C GLU A 56 22.16 -9.18 12.11
N GLY A 57 22.75 -8.43 13.06
CA GLY A 57 23.47 -8.99 14.20
C GLY A 57 24.94 -9.34 13.98
N LEU A 58 25.47 -9.13 12.77
CA LEU A 58 26.87 -9.44 12.44
C LEU A 58 27.82 -8.25 12.64
N ASP A 59 27.49 -7.11 12.04
CA ASP A 59 28.33 -5.91 12.10
C ASP A 59 27.51 -4.62 11.94
N LEU A 60 28.16 -3.48 12.19
CA LEU A 60 27.61 -2.13 12.01
C LEU A 60 28.21 -1.42 10.79
N SER A 61 28.61 -2.15 9.74
CA SER A 61 29.26 -1.60 8.54
C SER A 61 28.40 -0.60 7.75
N LYS A 62 27.08 -0.64 7.96
CA LYS A 62 26.11 0.32 7.38
C LYS A 62 25.87 1.54 8.26
N TRP A 63 26.52 1.61 9.42
CA TRP A 63 26.35 2.67 10.41
C TRP A 63 27.66 3.39 10.67
N LYS A 64 27.56 4.67 11.02
CA LYS A 64 28.70 5.49 11.45
C LYS A 64 28.33 6.32 12.67
N ALA A 65 29.34 6.78 13.39
CA ALA A 65 29.14 7.70 14.50
C ALA A 65 28.45 9.00 14.00
N LYS A 66 27.46 9.49 14.76
CA LYS A 66 26.65 10.65 14.37
C LYS A 66 27.48 11.92 14.12
N TRP A 67 28.55 12.11 14.87
CA TRP A 67 29.32 13.36 14.92
C TRP A 67 30.76 13.21 14.42
N SER A 68 31.07 12.13 13.69
CA SER A 68 32.40 11.91 13.09
C SER A 68 32.32 10.91 11.94
N ASP A 69 33.33 10.87 11.07
CA ASP A 69 33.43 9.84 10.03
C ASP A 69 34.07 8.52 10.53
N LYS A 70 34.01 8.28 11.84
CA LYS A 70 34.42 7.02 12.46
C LYS A 70 33.28 6.02 12.46
N ASP A 71 33.64 4.76 12.60
CA ASP A 71 32.70 3.65 12.79
C ASP A 71 31.80 3.87 14.02
N SER A 72 30.69 3.15 14.05
CA SER A 72 29.79 3.14 15.21
C SER A 72 30.52 2.67 16.46
N GLY A 73 30.31 3.39 17.58
CA GLY A 73 30.86 3.01 18.89
C GLY A 73 29.98 2.06 19.70
N TRP A 74 28.85 1.63 19.13
CA TRP A 74 27.92 0.68 19.76
C TRP A 74 28.51 -0.73 19.79
N GLN A 75 28.14 -1.50 20.80
CA GLN A 75 28.61 -2.87 20.99
C GLN A 75 27.58 -3.86 20.45
N ILE A 76 28.06 -4.89 19.76
CA ILE A 76 27.24 -6.04 19.36
C ILE A 76 27.38 -7.09 20.46
N ASN A 77 26.25 -7.51 21.00
CA ASN A 77 26.18 -8.52 22.06
C ASN A 77 26.22 -9.94 21.46
N ASP A 78 26.51 -10.94 22.29
CA ASP A 78 26.58 -12.36 21.86
C ASP A 78 25.25 -12.88 21.26
N ASP A 79 24.12 -12.24 21.60
CA ASP A 79 22.79 -12.56 21.06
C ASP A 79 22.46 -11.83 19.74
N GLY A 80 23.39 -11.03 19.21
CA GLY A 80 23.22 -10.25 17.99
C GLY A 80 22.47 -8.92 18.17
N SER A 81 22.10 -8.55 19.40
CA SER A 81 21.56 -7.21 19.68
C SER A 81 22.66 -6.14 19.75
N VAL A 82 22.26 -4.87 19.77
CA VAL A 82 23.18 -3.72 19.77
C VAL A 82 22.91 -2.78 20.96
N THR A 83 23.96 -2.32 21.66
CA THR A 83 23.92 -1.45 22.86
C THR A 83 24.94 -0.32 22.86
#